data_AF-A0A1P8RZ60-F1
#
_entry.id   AF-A0A1P8RZ60-F1
#
_cell.length_a   1.000
_cell.length_b   1.000
_cell.length_c   1.000
_cell.angle_alpha   90.00
_cell.angle_beta   90.00
_cell.angle_gamma   90.00
#
_symmetry.space_group_name_H-M   'P 1'
#
loop_
_entity.id
_entity.type
_entity.pdbx_description
1 polymer ?
#
loop_
_entity_poly.entity_id
_entity_poly.type
_entity_poly.pdbx_seq_one_letter_code
_entity_poly.pdbx_strand_id
1 'polypeptide(L)'
;MKQAHYIFTLLFLGLAYQLSAQDISLFEQFNGRYDYTAIGNTLNQAENNIDQSFCSLLESSDATLSLNSENEIIKAYLYWAGSGSGDTEVTLNDIQISSEDLYSVTFNDNLNGPLEYFSCYADITDIVLSQGNGNYEFSDLDISAELMSNPGYCNNRTNFGGWSIYVIYQNDNLPLNQVNLYQGLEIINRNVQEKEIILENIDVIDNQGAKIGFLAWEGDNSLNYGESLSVNDNIISNPPLNLADNAFNGTNTFTNSTTFYNADLDVYDLENNINIGDTSVSIKLTTGGINENGGFSADLIILNNIITVLNSQLPDATIDINDYIVNCGDNSIEIFYTVNNFNSTDILPANTPIAFYLDSLLIGQSQTLSPLNIGASESNTITFTVPEDSNPNLTIVASVDDDGSMSGIVTETNENNNTNFIDIELLVIPDIITLPSLIGCNEGFETSTYNLYDALTNLNYDETLISFYQSLEDLESASNSILIPSNYNNISNPETIYVRLESPPCYEIYQFQLSIENCPPYVPNGFSPNEDTFNDWFNIQGLYDIFTAHELQIYNRYGDIIFEGNNEKPWNGKINRGLNNHGKTVPVGTYYYILNLNDPNYRPMVGWVYVNY
;
A
#
# COMPACT_ATOMS: atom_id res chain seq x y z
N MET A 1 -55.71 13.34 25.89
CA MET A 1 -55.79 14.51 24.97
C MET A 1 -54.37 15.08 24.88
N LYS A 2 -53.65 15.17 23.77
CA LYS A 2 -53.79 14.75 22.37
C LYS A 2 -52.37 14.26 21.98
N GLN A 3 -52.23 13.12 21.32
CA GLN A 3 -50.96 12.72 20.69
C GLN A 3 -50.77 13.55 19.42
N ALA A 4 -49.65 14.28 19.32
CA ALA A 4 -49.23 14.94 18.10
C ALA A 4 -48.46 13.92 17.25
N HIS A 5 -48.99 13.61 16.06
CA HIS A 5 -48.25 12.88 15.03
C HIS A 5 -47.50 13.90 14.18
N TYR A 6 -46.17 13.84 14.19
CA TYR A 6 -45.34 14.49 13.19
C TYR A 6 -45.12 13.50 12.05
N ILE A 7 -45.69 13.81 10.87
CA ILE A 7 -45.40 13.12 9.62
C ILE A 7 -44.14 13.78 9.05
N PHE A 8 -43.06 13.01 8.98
CA PHE A 8 -41.81 13.42 8.34
C PHE A 8 -41.88 12.96 6.87
N THR A 9 -42.24 13.87 5.97
CA THR A 9 -42.24 13.61 4.53
C THR A 9 -40.80 13.76 4.02
N LEU A 10 -40.11 12.64 3.77
CA LEU A 10 -38.82 12.65 3.08
C LEU A 10 -39.07 12.92 1.59
N LEU A 11 -38.71 14.11 1.13
CA LEU A 11 -38.73 14.48 -0.29
C LEU A 11 -37.41 13.98 -0.91
N PHE A 12 -37.43 12.82 -1.56
CA PHE A 12 -36.31 12.38 -2.41
C PHE A 12 -36.32 13.26 -3.67
N LEU A 13 -35.44 14.25 -3.72
CA LEU A 13 -35.06 14.89 -4.99
C LEU A 13 -34.14 13.91 -5.72
N GLY A 14 -34.69 13.13 -6.65
CA GLY A 14 -33.89 12.44 -7.64
C GLY A 14 -33.26 13.48 -8.56
N LEU A 15 -31.94 13.66 -8.47
CA LEU A 15 -31.19 14.29 -9.54
C LEU A 15 -31.23 13.34 -10.74
N ALA A 16 -32.04 13.68 -11.75
CA ALA A 16 -31.90 13.10 -13.07
C ALA A 16 -30.63 13.69 -13.68
N TYR A 17 -29.54 12.91 -13.68
CA TYR A 17 -28.40 13.21 -14.53
C TYR A 17 -28.85 13.00 -15.97
N GLN A 18 -28.78 14.03 -16.81
CA GLN A 18 -28.84 13.81 -18.25
C GLN A 18 -27.50 13.21 -18.66
N LEU A 19 -27.52 11.92 -19.01
CA LEU A 19 -26.40 11.24 -19.63
C LEU A 19 -26.33 11.74 -21.08
N SER A 20 -25.37 12.61 -21.34
CA SER A 20 -24.95 12.94 -22.71
C SER A 20 -24.14 11.78 -23.27
N ALA A 21 -23.99 11.74 -24.60
CA ALA A 21 -23.13 10.79 -25.32
C ALA A 21 -21.81 10.53 -24.58
N GLN A 22 -21.40 9.26 -24.49
CA GLN A 22 -20.14 8.86 -23.87
C GLN A 22 -19.08 8.71 -24.96
N ASP A 23 -18.02 9.50 -24.84
CA ASP A 23 -16.88 9.47 -25.76
C ASP A 23 -16.28 8.05 -25.79
N ILE A 24 -15.82 7.62 -26.96
CA ILE A 24 -15.14 6.33 -27.09
C ILE A 24 -13.77 6.43 -26.40
N SER A 25 -13.54 5.57 -25.41
CA SER A 25 -12.30 5.54 -24.62
C SER A 25 -11.79 4.11 -24.44
N LEU A 26 -10.52 3.96 -24.05
CA LEU A 26 -9.89 2.66 -23.80
C LEU A 26 -10.67 1.93 -22.70
N PHE A 27 -11.16 0.73 -23.02
CA PHE A 27 -11.89 -0.14 -22.10
C PHE A 27 -10.97 -1.22 -21.53
N GLU A 28 -10.30 -1.97 -22.41
CA GLU A 28 -9.43 -3.09 -22.03
C GLU A 28 -8.22 -3.15 -22.95
N GLN A 29 -7.09 -3.60 -22.39
CA GLN A 29 -5.81 -3.71 -23.08
C GLN A 29 -5.15 -5.06 -22.78
N PHE A 30 -4.70 -5.75 -23.83
CA PHE A 30 -4.05 -7.05 -23.74
C PHE A 30 -2.67 -6.99 -24.38
N ASN A 31 -1.60 -7.12 -23.58
CA ASN A 31 -0.21 -7.08 -24.03
C ASN A 31 0.37 -8.50 -24.10
N GLY A 32 0.71 -8.99 -25.29
CA GLY A 32 1.20 -10.37 -25.43
C GLY A 32 1.07 -10.89 -26.85
N ARG A 33 0.59 -12.12 -27.02
CA ARG A 33 0.36 -12.73 -28.34
C ARG A 33 -1.12 -12.91 -28.57
N TYR A 34 -1.82 -11.79 -28.67
CA TYR A 34 -3.28 -11.76 -28.69
C TYR A 34 -3.80 -11.35 -30.05
N ASP A 35 -4.99 -11.83 -30.39
CA ASP A 35 -5.76 -11.35 -31.52
C ASP A 35 -7.25 -11.51 -31.16
N TYR A 36 -8.15 -11.05 -32.02
CA TYR A 36 -9.57 -11.15 -31.82
C TYR A 36 -10.30 -11.66 -33.07
N THR A 37 -11.49 -12.18 -32.83
CA THR A 37 -12.52 -12.44 -33.84
C THR A 37 -13.85 -11.90 -33.31
N ALA A 38 -14.83 -11.74 -34.19
CA ALA A 38 -16.16 -11.33 -33.78
C ALA A 38 -17.24 -12.11 -34.53
N ILE A 39 -18.37 -12.32 -33.85
CA ILE A 39 -19.62 -12.83 -34.43
C ILE A 39 -20.76 -11.89 -34.07
N GLY A 40 -21.85 -11.94 -34.79
CA GLY A 40 -23.01 -11.11 -34.48
C GLY A 40 -24.05 -11.21 -35.57
N ASN A 41 -25.27 -10.77 -35.26
CA ASN A 41 -26.33 -10.69 -36.25
C ASN A 41 -27.28 -9.51 -35.97
N THR A 42 -27.97 -9.06 -37.01
CA THR A 42 -29.01 -8.05 -36.90
C THR A 42 -30.33 -8.69 -36.48
N LEU A 43 -31.23 -7.90 -35.89
CA LEU A 43 -32.63 -8.26 -35.69
C LEU A 43 -33.54 -7.52 -36.70
N ASN A 44 -32.96 -6.76 -37.63
CA ASN A 44 -33.69 -6.15 -38.73
C ASN A 44 -34.00 -7.19 -39.83
N GLN A 45 -35.20 -7.11 -40.41
CA GLN A 45 -35.63 -8.05 -41.46
C GLN A 45 -34.97 -7.76 -42.82
N ALA A 46 -34.58 -6.49 -43.04
CA ALA A 46 -33.91 -5.95 -44.21
C ALA A 46 -33.29 -4.59 -43.85
N GLU A 47 -32.53 -3.98 -44.77
CA GLU A 47 -32.14 -2.57 -44.65
C GLU A 47 -33.39 -1.67 -44.63
N ASN A 48 -33.53 -0.85 -43.59
CA ASN A 48 -34.74 -0.06 -43.32
C ASN A 48 -35.04 1.01 -44.39
N ASN A 49 -34.04 1.47 -45.15
CA ASN A 49 -34.20 2.38 -46.29
C ASN A 49 -34.63 1.70 -47.60
N ILE A 50 -34.40 0.38 -47.72
CA ILE A 50 -34.77 -0.42 -48.90
C ILE A 50 -36.16 -1.03 -48.74
N ASP A 51 -36.45 -1.69 -47.62
CA ASP A 51 -37.77 -2.27 -47.32
C ASP A 51 -38.46 -1.49 -46.20
N GLN A 52 -39.51 -0.77 -46.58
CA GLN A 52 -40.27 0.11 -45.69
C GLN A 52 -41.52 -0.56 -45.09
N SER A 53 -41.69 -1.87 -45.29
CA SER A 53 -42.88 -2.60 -44.87
C SER A 53 -42.87 -3.03 -43.39
N PHE A 54 -41.71 -2.96 -42.73
CA PHE A 54 -41.55 -3.32 -41.33
C PHE A 54 -41.18 -2.11 -40.46
N CYS A 55 -41.58 -2.16 -39.19
CA CYS A 55 -41.01 -1.34 -38.12
C CYS A 55 -41.12 -2.11 -36.81
N SER A 56 -40.48 -3.28 -36.82
CA SER A 56 -40.43 -4.25 -35.73
C SER A 56 -39.18 -5.10 -35.92
N LEU A 57 -38.61 -5.58 -34.82
CA LEU A 57 -37.48 -6.50 -34.84
C LEU A 57 -37.93 -7.96 -35.03
N LEU A 58 -37.00 -8.81 -35.44
CA LEU A 58 -37.08 -10.26 -35.27
C LEU A 58 -37.04 -10.62 -33.78
N GLU A 59 -37.70 -11.72 -33.39
CA GLU A 59 -37.71 -12.19 -31.99
C GLU A 59 -36.35 -12.74 -31.54
N SER A 60 -35.58 -13.31 -32.49
CA SER A 60 -34.22 -13.79 -32.27
C SER A 60 -33.40 -13.75 -33.57
N SER A 61 -32.08 -13.80 -33.43
CA SER A 61 -31.14 -14.07 -34.51
C SER A 61 -29.91 -14.80 -33.98
N ASP A 62 -29.20 -15.48 -34.87
CA ASP A 62 -28.07 -16.32 -34.47
C ASP A 62 -26.80 -16.06 -35.28
N ALA A 63 -25.66 -16.36 -34.66
CA ALA A 63 -24.34 -16.34 -35.31
C ALA A 63 -23.47 -17.50 -34.82
N THR A 64 -22.63 -18.05 -35.71
CA THR A 64 -21.78 -19.20 -35.40
C THR A 64 -20.35 -18.78 -35.09
N LEU A 65 -19.85 -19.13 -33.90
CA LEU A 65 -18.44 -19.02 -33.52
C LEU A 65 -17.65 -20.23 -34.02
N SER A 66 -16.56 -19.97 -34.76
CA SER A 66 -15.63 -21.00 -35.23
C SER A 66 -14.18 -20.53 -35.02
N LEU A 67 -13.64 -20.81 -33.84
CA LEU A 67 -12.28 -20.50 -33.45
C LEU A 67 -11.35 -21.71 -33.62
N ASN A 68 -10.10 -21.50 -34.06
CA ASN A 68 -9.09 -22.58 -34.12
C ASN A 68 -8.78 -23.09 -32.70
N SER A 69 -8.57 -24.40 -32.53
CA SER A 69 -8.18 -24.99 -31.24
C SER A 69 -6.83 -24.52 -30.69
N GLU A 70 -5.98 -23.95 -31.53
CA GLU A 70 -4.71 -23.30 -31.10
C GLU A 70 -4.92 -21.91 -30.49
N ASN A 71 -6.12 -21.34 -30.63
CA ASN A 71 -6.47 -20.05 -30.05
C ASN A 71 -7.13 -20.28 -28.67
N GLU A 72 -6.46 -19.84 -27.62
CA GLU A 72 -6.98 -19.88 -26.25
C GLU A 72 -7.84 -18.64 -25.98
N ILE A 73 -9.11 -18.81 -25.62
CA ILE A 73 -10.01 -17.68 -25.34
C ILE A 73 -9.59 -17.03 -24.01
N ILE A 74 -9.38 -15.71 -24.05
CA ILE A 74 -8.98 -14.90 -22.90
C ILE A 74 -10.16 -14.08 -22.38
N LYS A 75 -10.90 -13.44 -23.29
CA LYS A 75 -12.08 -12.63 -22.97
C LYS A 75 -13.14 -12.73 -24.07
N ALA A 76 -14.40 -12.61 -23.68
CA ALA A 76 -15.51 -12.42 -24.62
C ALA A 76 -16.52 -11.40 -24.11
N TYR A 77 -16.86 -10.42 -24.95
CA TYR A 77 -17.79 -9.34 -24.61
C TYR A 77 -18.98 -9.37 -25.56
N LEU A 78 -20.20 -9.46 -25.01
CA LEU A 78 -21.45 -9.32 -25.74
C LEU A 78 -21.82 -7.83 -25.78
N TYR A 79 -22.11 -7.32 -26.96
CA TYR A 79 -22.68 -5.99 -27.19
C TYR A 79 -24.06 -6.14 -27.82
N TRP A 80 -25.02 -5.35 -27.39
CA TRP A 80 -26.33 -5.24 -28.05
C TRP A 80 -26.83 -3.81 -28.00
N ALA A 81 -27.60 -3.42 -29.02
CA ALA A 81 -28.04 -2.05 -29.19
C ALA A 81 -29.39 -2.00 -29.90
N GLY A 82 -30.05 -0.85 -29.81
CA GLY A 82 -31.29 -0.60 -30.53
C GLY A 82 -31.85 0.80 -30.36
N SER A 83 -33.04 1.00 -30.93
CA SER A 83 -33.81 2.23 -30.78
C SER A 83 -34.51 2.34 -29.43
N GLY A 84 -34.50 3.52 -28.83
CA GLY A 84 -35.20 3.81 -27.58
C GLY A 84 -34.27 4.02 -26.38
N SER A 85 -34.86 4.00 -25.19
CA SER A 85 -34.16 4.28 -23.92
C SER A 85 -33.31 3.10 -23.39
N GLY A 86 -33.52 1.91 -23.94
CA GLY A 86 -32.69 0.73 -23.71
C GLY A 86 -33.34 -0.43 -22.99
N ASP A 87 -32.89 -1.62 -23.37
CA ASP A 87 -33.22 -2.89 -22.73
C ASP A 87 -31.95 -3.50 -22.15
N THR A 88 -31.88 -3.55 -20.83
CA THR A 88 -30.70 -3.99 -20.07
C THR A 88 -30.64 -5.50 -19.86
N GLU A 89 -31.66 -6.25 -20.31
CA GLU A 89 -31.78 -7.68 -20.07
C GLU A 89 -32.07 -8.40 -21.39
N VAL A 90 -31.20 -9.34 -21.77
CA VAL A 90 -31.33 -10.12 -23.01
C VAL A 90 -31.02 -11.58 -22.74
N THR A 91 -31.23 -12.44 -23.73
CA THR A 91 -30.92 -13.87 -23.62
C THR A 91 -29.90 -14.29 -24.67
N LEU A 92 -28.91 -15.08 -24.26
CA LEU A 92 -27.95 -15.73 -25.15
C LEU A 92 -27.94 -17.24 -24.89
N ASN A 93 -28.33 -18.05 -25.87
CA ASN A 93 -28.44 -19.52 -25.75
C ASN A 93 -29.22 -19.96 -24.49
N ASP A 94 -30.42 -19.40 -24.31
CA ASP A 94 -31.30 -19.62 -23.14
C ASP A 94 -30.73 -19.15 -21.78
N ILE A 95 -29.61 -18.42 -21.76
CA ILE A 95 -29.02 -17.82 -20.57
C ILE A 95 -29.36 -16.33 -20.54
N GLN A 96 -30.03 -15.89 -19.47
CA GLN A 96 -30.31 -14.48 -19.25
C GLN A 96 -29.02 -13.71 -18.92
N ILE A 97 -28.81 -12.59 -19.62
CA ILE A 97 -27.68 -11.69 -19.50
C ILE A 97 -28.19 -10.31 -19.10
N SER A 98 -27.62 -9.78 -18.01
CA SER A 98 -27.83 -8.40 -17.57
C SER A 98 -26.67 -7.52 -18.06
N SER A 99 -26.97 -6.32 -18.53
CA SER A 99 -25.93 -5.34 -18.92
C SER A 99 -25.08 -4.90 -17.72
N GLU A 100 -23.79 -4.77 -17.92
CA GLU A 100 -22.88 -4.13 -16.96
C GLU A 100 -22.97 -2.60 -17.02
N ASP A 101 -23.19 -2.06 -18.21
CA ASP A 101 -23.43 -0.62 -18.43
C ASP A 101 -24.37 -0.39 -19.62
N LEU A 102 -24.91 0.83 -19.68
CA LEU A 102 -25.76 1.31 -20.77
C LEU A 102 -25.25 2.67 -21.26
N TYR A 103 -24.96 2.72 -22.55
CA TYR A 103 -24.63 3.94 -23.28
C TYR A 103 -25.84 4.44 -24.04
N SER A 104 -25.99 5.76 -24.17
CA SER A 104 -27.10 6.38 -24.89
C SER A 104 -26.63 7.57 -25.73
N VAL A 105 -27.22 7.73 -26.92
CA VAL A 105 -27.06 8.89 -27.79
C VAL A 105 -28.40 9.39 -28.30
N THR A 106 -28.48 10.66 -28.69
CA THR A 106 -29.72 11.25 -29.21
C THR A 106 -29.49 11.89 -30.58
N PHE A 107 -30.28 11.46 -31.57
CA PHE A 107 -30.42 12.16 -32.84
C PHE A 107 -31.54 13.20 -32.76
N ASN A 108 -31.20 14.47 -32.90
CA ASN A 108 -32.18 15.55 -32.96
C ASN A 108 -32.69 15.73 -34.39
N ASP A 109 -33.75 14.98 -34.75
CA ASP A 109 -34.37 15.13 -36.05
C ASP A 109 -35.27 16.38 -36.12
N ASN A 110 -35.21 17.07 -37.26
CA ASN A 110 -35.94 18.31 -37.47
C ASN A 110 -37.47 18.11 -37.59
N LEU A 111 -37.92 16.90 -37.99
CA LEU A 111 -39.34 16.60 -38.22
C LEU A 111 -39.96 15.84 -37.06
N ASN A 112 -39.25 14.86 -36.52
CA ASN A 112 -39.75 13.91 -35.53
C ASN A 112 -39.27 14.22 -34.10
N GLY A 113 -38.37 15.20 -33.92
CA GLY A 113 -37.83 15.56 -32.60
C GLY A 113 -36.66 14.66 -32.17
N PRO A 114 -36.33 14.63 -30.87
CA PRO A 114 -35.23 13.79 -30.37
C PRO A 114 -35.58 12.31 -30.45
N LEU A 115 -34.67 11.53 -31.03
CA LEU A 115 -34.69 10.07 -31.12
C LEU A 115 -33.50 9.52 -30.34
N GLU A 116 -33.76 8.76 -29.28
CA GLU A 116 -32.74 8.15 -28.43
C GLU A 116 -32.38 6.75 -28.94
N TYR A 117 -31.11 6.38 -28.78
CA TYR A 117 -30.56 5.07 -29.09
C TYR A 117 -29.66 4.63 -27.96
N PHE A 118 -29.58 3.32 -27.74
CA PHE A 118 -28.77 2.77 -26.66
C PHE A 118 -27.83 1.66 -27.16
N SER A 119 -26.81 1.40 -26.37
CA SER A 119 -25.98 0.21 -26.44
C SER A 119 -25.70 -0.29 -25.04
N CYS A 120 -25.65 -1.60 -24.88
CA CYS A 120 -25.30 -2.29 -23.65
C CYS A 120 -24.16 -3.28 -23.94
N TYR A 121 -23.43 -3.64 -22.88
CA TYR A 121 -22.47 -4.73 -22.94
C TYR A 121 -22.49 -5.60 -21.68
N ALA A 122 -21.93 -6.80 -21.80
CA ALA A 122 -21.65 -7.70 -20.69
C ALA A 122 -20.42 -8.57 -20.97
N ASP A 123 -19.61 -8.85 -19.96
CA ASP A 123 -18.59 -9.90 -20.01
C ASP A 123 -19.26 -11.27 -19.98
N ILE A 124 -19.13 -12.01 -21.09
CA ILE A 124 -19.68 -13.36 -21.26
C ILE A 124 -18.59 -14.42 -21.39
N THR A 125 -17.38 -14.12 -20.92
CA THR A 125 -16.20 -15.00 -21.07
C THR A 125 -16.47 -16.41 -20.59
N ASP A 126 -17.08 -16.57 -19.41
CA ASP A 126 -17.42 -17.88 -18.84
C ASP A 126 -18.44 -18.66 -19.69
N ILE A 127 -19.38 -17.94 -20.32
CA ILE A 127 -20.39 -18.56 -21.20
C ILE A 127 -19.69 -19.09 -22.45
N VAL A 128 -18.86 -18.28 -23.11
CA VAL A 128 -18.15 -18.67 -24.32
C VAL A 128 -17.13 -19.79 -24.04
N LEU A 129 -16.42 -19.74 -22.91
CA LEU A 129 -15.53 -20.82 -22.49
C LEU A 129 -16.28 -22.15 -22.25
N SER A 130 -17.48 -22.08 -21.68
CA SER A 130 -18.29 -23.26 -21.38
C SER A 130 -18.94 -23.87 -22.63
N GLN A 131 -19.41 -23.05 -23.57
CA GLN A 131 -20.14 -23.47 -24.76
C GLN A 131 -19.20 -23.75 -25.96
N GLY A 132 -18.09 -23.01 -26.05
CA GLY A 132 -17.08 -23.15 -27.09
C GLY A 132 -17.59 -22.77 -28.49
N ASN A 133 -16.98 -23.38 -29.52
CA ASN A 133 -17.44 -23.23 -30.90
C ASN A 133 -18.85 -23.78 -31.07
N GLY A 134 -19.71 -23.03 -31.75
CA GLY A 134 -21.10 -23.39 -31.91
C GLY A 134 -21.96 -22.23 -32.35
N ASN A 135 -23.27 -22.46 -32.40
CA ASN A 135 -24.23 -21.40 -32.68
C ASN A 135 -24.58 -20.66 -31.39
N TYR A 136 -24.63 -19.34 -31.48
CA TYR A 136 -25.07 -18.45 -30.41
C TYR A 136 -26.35 -17.77 -30.90
N GLU A 137 -27.47 -18.11 -30.27
CA GLU A 137 -28.78 -17.49 -30.51
C GLU A 137 -29.00 -16.38 -29.48
N PHE A 138 -29.26 -15.18 -29.97
CA PHE A 138 -29.59 -14.00 -29.20
C PHE A 138 -31.10 -13.72 -29.30
N SER A 139 -31.75 -13.48 -28.18
CA SER A 139 -33.20 -13.23 -28.12
C SER A 139 -33.57 -12.28 -26.99
N ASP A 140 -34.87 -11.98 -26.91
CA ASP A 140 -35.51 -11.22 -25.83
C ASP A 140 -35.15 -9.73 -25.73
N LEU A 141 -34.48 -9.16 -26.73
CA LEU A 141 -34.38 -7.71 -26.88
C LEU A 141 -35.77 -7.10 -27.19
N ASP A 142 -36.35 -6.35 -26.26
CA ASP A 142 -37.67 -5.75 -26.42
C ASP A 142 -37.64 -4.21 -26.44
N ILE A 143 -37.64 -3.67 -27.66
CA ILE A 143 -37.82 -2.24 -27.92
C ILE A 143 -39.20 -1.91 -28.51
N SER A 144 -40.14 -2.85 -28.48
CA SER A 144 -41.42 -2.72 -29.17
C SER A 144 -42.25 -1.55 -28.66
N ALA A 145 -42.22 -1.31 -27.34
CA ALA A 145 -42.89 -0.18 -26.71
C ALA A 145 -42.37 1.17 -27.23
N GLU A 146 -41.07 1.27 -27.47
CA GLU A 146 -40.41 2.51 -27.94
C GLU A 146 -40.71 2.78 -29.42
N LEU A 147 -40.62 1.75 -30.27
CA LEU A 147 -41.00 1.87 -31.68
C LEU A 147 -42.48 2.24 -31.86
N MET A 148 -43.36 1.78 -30.95
CA MET A 148 -44.78 2.16 -30.95
C MET A 148 -45.04 3.57 -30.39
N SER A 149 -44.28 3.98 -29.38
CA SER A 149 -44.50 5.27 -28.69
C SER A 149 -43.99 6.45 -29.51
N ASN A 150 -42.92 6.24 -30.28
CA ASN A 150 -42.28 7.26 -31.10
C ASN A 150 -42.19 6.82 -32.57
N PRO A 151 -43.13 7.25 -33.44
CA PRO A 151 -43.09 6.87 -34.86
C PRO A 151 -41.90 7.47 -35.62
N GLY A 152 -41.11 8.35 -34.99
CA GLY A 152 -39.96 8.98 -35.59
C GLY A 152 -38.87 8.01 -36.04
N TYR A 153 -38.64 6.92 -35.31
CA TYR A 153 -37.69 5.86 -35.70
C TYR A 153 -38.08 5.26 -37.05
N CYS A 154 -39.35 4.86 -37.18
CA CYS A 154 -39.88 4.30 -38.43
C CYS A 154 -39.91 5.35 -39.55
N ASN A 155 -40.33 6.59 -39.24
CA ASN A 155 -40.47 7.65 -40.24
C ASN A 155 -39.13 8.07 -40.83
N ASN A 156 -38.07 8.09 -40.01
CA ASN A 156 -36.72 8.43 -40.44
C ASN A 156 -35.93 7.26 -40.99
N ARG A 157 -36.45 6.02 -40.88
CA ARG A 157 -35.73 4.79 -41.25
C ARG A 157 -34.43 4.68 -40.45
N THR A 158 -34.59 4.77 -39.13
CA THR A 158 -33.51 4.65 -38.15
C THR A 158 -33.95 3.72 -37.02
N ASN A 159 -34.80 2.75 -37.35
CA ASN A 159 -35.19 1.68 -36.45
C ASN A 159 -34.23 0.52 -36.62
N PHE A 160 -33.58 0.10 -35.52
CA PHE A 160 -32.68 -1.04 -35.53
C PHE A 160 -32.66 -1.79 -34.20
N GLY A 161 -32.16 -3.02 -34.28
CA GLY A 161 -31.70 -3.80 -33.15
C GLY A 161 -30.70 -4.85 -33.62
N GLY A 162 -29.69 -5.13 -32.81
CA GLY A 162 -28.64 -6.07 -33.18
C GLY A 162 -27.71 -6.39 -32.03
N TRP A 163 -26.82 -7.35 -32.27
CA TRP A 163 -25.87 -7.83 -31.27
C TRP A 163 -24.57 -8.30 -31.93
N SER A 164 -23.49 -8.28 -31.16
CA SER A 164 -22.21 -8.88 -31.52
C SER A 164 -21.46 -9.41 -30.30
N ILE A 165 -20.57 -10.36 -30.51
CA ILE A 165 -19.62 -10.87 -29.52
C ILE A 165 -18.22 -10.66 -30.07
N TYR A 166 -17.40 -9.89 -29.37
CA TYR A 166 -15.95 -9.90 -29.57
C TYR A 166 -15.33 -11.01 -28.72
N VAL A 167 -14.47 -11.82 -29.32
CA VAL A 167 -13.70 -12.87 -28.65
C VAL A 167 -12.22 -12.57 -28.82
N ILE A 168 -11.57 -12.18 -27.72
CA ILE A 168 -10.12 -11.99 -27.65
C ILE A 168 -9.48 -13.31 -27.24
N TYR A 169 -8.44 -13.71 -27.97
CA TYR A 169 -7.76 -14.98 -27.78
C TYR A 169 -6.24 -14.83 -27.83
N GLN A 170 -5.54 -15.74 -27.16
CA GLN A 170 -4.08 -15.89 -27.22
C GLN A 170 -3.69 -17.00 -28.19
N ASN A 171 -2.62 -16.81 -28.95
CA ASN A 171 -2.01 -17.86 -29.77
C ASN A 171 -0.50 -17.66 -29.86
N ASP A 172 0.27 -18.70 -29.51
CA ASP A 172 1.74 -18.68 -29.51
C ASP A 172 2.38 -18.37 -30.88
N ASN A 173 1.65 -18.56 -31.97
CA ASN A 173 2.11 -18.28 -33.34
C ASN A 173 1.93 -16.81 -33.75
N LEU A 174 1.22 -15.99 -32.97
CA LEU A 174 1.05 -14.56 -33.24
C LEU A 174 2.32 -13.79 -32.85
N PRO A 175 2.65 -12.66 -33.53
CA PRO A 175 3.68 -11.75 -33.06
C PRO A 175 3.34 -11.20 -31.66
N LEU A 176 4.34 -10.66 -30.96
CA LEU A 176 4.07 -9.87 -29.77
C LEU A 176 3.41 -8.57 -30.21
N ASN A 177 2.24 -8.31 -29.62
CA ASN A 177 1.36 -7.23 -29.97
C ASN A 177 0.54 -6.77 -28.77
N GLN A 178 -0.21 -5.72 -29.02
CA GLN A 178 -1.15 -5.13 -28.11
C GLN A 178 -2.52 -5.14 -28.78
N VAL A 179 -3.52 -5.63 -28.06
CA VAL A 179 -4.93 -5.53 -28.44
C VAL A 179 -5.61 -4.53 -27.52
N ASN A 180 -6.09 -3.41 -28.08
CA ASN A 180 -6.82 -2.39 -27.34
C ASN A 180 -8.27 -2.41 -27.78
N LEU A 181 -9.19 -2.62 -26.84
CA LEU A 181 -10.63 -2.48 -27.04
C LEU A 181 -11.06 -1.14 -26.47
N TYR A 182 -11.61 -0.28 -27.31
CA TYR A 182 -12.18 1.01 -26.96
C TYR A 182 -13.70 0.90 -27.08
N GLN A 183 -14.44 1.42 -26.11
CA GLN A 183 -15.91 1.39 -26.14
C GLN A 183 -16.51 2.73 -25.72
N GLY A 184 -17.74 2.95 -26.15
CA GLY A 184 -18.54 4.14 -25.85
C GLY A 184 -19.79 4.12 -26.71
N LEU A 185 -20.36 5.29 -26.97
CA LEU A 185 -21.40 5.42 -27.98
C LEU A 185 -21.40 6.83 -28.55
N GLU A 186 -20.99 6.95 -29.81
CA GLU A 186 -20.90 8.23 -30.50
C GLU A 186 -21.72 8.21 -31.79
N ILE A 187 -22.28 9.36 -32.14
CA ILE A 187 -23.22 9.49 -33.25
C ILE A 187 -22.72 10.52 -34.26
N ILE A 188 -22.70 10.14 -35.53
CA ILE A 188 -22.48 11.01 -36.68
C ILE A 188 -23.71 10.94 -37.59
N ASN A 189 -24.16 12.09 -38.08
CA ASN A 189 -25.42 12.19 -38.82
C ASN A 189 -25.48 13.47 -39.66
N ARG A 190 -26.64 13.73 -40.28
CA ARG A 190 -26.84 14.94 -41.09
C ARG A 190 -26.55 16.28 -40.40
N ASN A 191 -26.68 16.35 -39.07
CA ASN A 191 -26.42 17.55 -38.26
C ASN A 191 -24.94 17.67 -37.85
N VAL A 192 -24.25 16.53 -37.68
CA VAL A 192 -22.83 16.41 -37.32
C VAL A 192 -22.18 15.49 -38.33
N GLN A 193 -21.60 16.07 -39.38
CA GLN A 193 -21.18 15.36 -40.60
C GLN A 193 -19.75 14.82 -40.55
N GLU A 194 -19.03 15.12 -39.47
CA GLU A 194 -17.65 14.73 -39.25
C GLU A 194 -17.45 14.46 -37.77
N LYS A 195 -16.75 13.37 -37.45
CA LYS A 195 -16.37 13.01 -36.09
C LYS A 195 -14.94 12.47 -36.11
N GLU A 196 -14.13 12.96 -35.18
CA GLU A 196 -12.74 12.53 -34.99
C GLU A 196 -12.60 11.95 -33.59
N ILE A 197 -11.96 10.79 -33.49
CA ILE A 197 -11.66 10.04 -32.26
C ILE A 197 -10.17 9.82 -32.24
N ILE A 198 -9.52 10.22 -31.14
CA ILE A 198 -8.08 10.02 -30.96
C ILE A 198 -7.90 8.82 -30.05
N LEU A 199 -7.28 7.78 -30.58
CA LEU A 199 -6.86 6.63 -29.81
C LEU A 199 -5.46 6.90 -29.25
N GLU A 200 -5.37 7.09 -27.94
CA GLU A 200 -4.09 7.27 -27.22
C GLU A 200 -3.52 5.90 -26.76
N ASN A 201 -2.28 5.91 -26.28
CA ASN A 201 -1.54 4.73 -25.80
C ASN A 201 -1.33 3.66 -26.89
N ILE A 202 -0.98 4.11 -28.10
CA ILE A 202 -0.70 3.25 -29.24
C ILE A 202 0.75 3.48 -29.63
N ASP A 203 1.69 2.87 -28.94
CA ASP A 203 3.11 2.97 -29.29
C ASP A 203 3.47 1.98 -30.40
N VAL A 204 3.44 2.45 -31.65
CA VAL A 204 3.65 1.63 -32.85
C VAL A 204 5.14 1.41 -33.07
N ILE A 205 5.63 0.18 -32.92
CA ILE A 205 7.04 -0.16 -33.18
C ILE A 205 7.20 -0.95 -34.48
N ASP A 206 6.16 -1.69 -34.85
CA ASP A 206 6.00 -2.34 -36.15
C ASP A 206 4.53 -2.23 -36.58
N ASN A 207 4.29 -2.08 -37.89
CA ASN A 207 2.95 -1.98 -38.46
C ASN A 207 2.52 -3.27 -39.17
N GLN A 208 3.40 -4.27 -39.30
CA GLN A 208 3.07 -5.51 -40.00
C GLN A 208 1.90 -6.27 -39.36
N GLY A 209 0.84 -6.51 -40.14
CA GLY A 209 -0.34 -7.22 -39.64
C GLY A 209 -1.17 -6.44 -38.60
N ALA A 210 -0.90 -5.14 -38.44
CA ALA A 210 -1.76 -4.28 -37.63
C ALA A 210 -3.15 -4.17 -38.27
N LYS A 211 -4.20 -4.18 -37.46
CA LYS A 211 -5.58 -4.10 -37.94
C LYS A 211 -6.48 -3.35 -36.98
N ILE A 212 -7.60 -2.88 -37.49
CA ILE A 212 -8.60 -2.14 -36.72
C ILE A 212 -10.00 -2.65 -37.05
N GLY A 213 -10.80 -2.91 -36.03
CA GLY A 213 -12.17 -3.39 -36.12
C GLY A 213 -13.15 -2.36 -35.59
N PHE A 214 -14.35 -2.33 -36.15
CA PHE A 214 -15.41 -1.41 -35.79
C PHE A 214 -16.71 -2.17 -35.59
N LEU A 215 -17.42 -1.83 -34.50
CA LEU A 215 -18.85 -2.08 -34.37
C LEU A 215 -19.58 -0.76 -34.48
N ALA A 216 -20.34 -0.59 -35.56
CA ALA A 216 -21.23 0.53 -35.75
C ALA A 216 -22.68 0.04 -35.88
N TRP A 217 -23.60 0.86 -35.42
CA TRP A 217 -25.04 0.65 -35.50
C TRP A 217 -25.66 1.76 -36.32
N GLU A 218 -26.67 1.43 -37.11
CA GLU A 218 -27.15 2.29 -38.18
C GLU A 218 -26.04 2.64 -39.19
N GLY A 219 -26.42 2.63 -40.46
CA GLY A 219 -25.52 2.52 -41.60
C GLY A 219 -26.23 1.79 -42.72
N ASP A 220 -26.31 2.44 -43.87
CA ASP A 220 -27.10 2.00 -45.01
C ASP A 220 -26.26 1.99 -46.28
N ASN A 221 -26.18 0.82 -46.90
CA ASN A 221 -25.52 0.67 -48.19
C ASN A 221 -26.10 1.60 -49.28
N SER A 222 -27.38 1.99 -49.16
CA SER A 222 -28.04 2.86 -50.13
C SER A 222 -27.89 4.37 -49.86
N LEU A 223 -27.27 4.80 -48.75
CA LEU A 223 -27.21 6.19 -48.30
C LEU A 223 -25.79 6.79 -48.12
N ASN A 224 -24.80 6.19 -48.77
CA ASN A 224 -23.36 6.43 -48.67
C ASN A 224 -22.82 7.83 -49.15
N TYR A 225 -23.64 8.88 -49.11
CA TYR A 225 -23.25 10.20 -49.59
C TYR A 225 -22.22 10.86 -48.67
N GLY A 226 -21.01 11.13 -49.20
CA GLY A 226 -19.96 11.80 -48.42
C GLY A 226 -19.41 10.94 -47.28
N GLU A 227 -19.66 9.64 -47.34
CA GLU A 227 -19.23 8.69 -46.34
C GLU A 227 -17.77 8.31 -46.52
N SER A 228 -17.02 8.31 -45.42
CA SER A 228 -15.67 7.77 -45.41
C SER A 228 -15.23 7.43 -43.99
N LEU A 229 -14.28 6.52 -43.91
CA LEU A 229 -13.56 6.16 -42.69
C LEU A 229 -12.07 6.35 -42.96
N SER A 230 -11.40 7.14 -42.11
CA SER A 230 -9.98 7.46 -42.27
C SER A 230 -9.19 7.20 -41.00
N VAL A 231 -7.95 6.78 -41.19
CA VAL A 231 -6.94 6.59 -40.15
C VAL A 231 -5.77 7.51 -40.46
N ASN A 232 -5.40 8.39 -39.54
CA ASN A 232 -4.33 9.39 -39.73
C ASN A 232 -4.46 10.12 -41.08
N ASP A 233 -5.68 10.62 -41.36
CA ASP A 233 -6.09 11.28 -42.62
C ASP A 233 -6.06 10.40 -43.90
N ASN A 234 -5.72 9.12 -43.81
CA ASN A 234 -5.77 8.18 -44.93
C ASN A 234 -7.10 7.43 -44.95
N ILE A 235 -7.86 7.52 -46.05
CA ILE A 235 -9.11 6.76 -46.21
C ILE A 235 -8.78 5.27 -46.27
N ILE A 236 -9.41 4.49 -45.40
CA ILE A 236 -9.28 3.03 -45.34
C ILE A 236 -10.48 2.35 -46.01
N SER A 237 -10.26 1.15 -46.55
CA SER A 237 -11.31 0.35 -47.20
C SER A 237 -10.94 -1.14 -47.19
N ASN A 238 -11.93 -2.02 -47.29
CA ASN A 238 -11.75 -3.47 -47.36
C ASN A 238 -12.69 -4.08 -48.42
N PRO A 239 -12.39 -3.90 -49.72
CA PRO A 239 -13.20 -4.46 -50.80
C PRO A 239 -13.16 -6.00 -50.80
N PRO A 240 -14.26 -6.69 -51.18
CA PRO A 240 -15.40 -6.13 -51.90
C PRO A 240 -16.55 -5.60 -51.03
N LEU A 241 -16.48 -5.76 -49.70
CA LEU A 241 -17.56 -5.33 -48.81
C LEU A 241 -17.49 -3.82 -48.57
N ASN A 242 -16.37 -3.35 -48.01
CA ASN A 242 -16.24 -2.00 -47.52
C ASN A 242 -15.48 -1.14 -48.53
N LEU A 243 -16.22 -0.40 -49.34
CA LEU A 243 -15.65 0.52 -50.33
C LEU A 243 -15.25 1.84 -49.63
N ALA A 244 -14.28 2.55 -50.21
CA ALA A 244 -13.72 3.77 -49.63
C ALA A 244 -14.74 4.90 -49.43
N ASP A 245 -15.86 4.86 -50.16
CA ASP A 245 -16.97 5.81 -50.10
C ASP A 245 -18.26 5.19 -49.52
N ASN A 246 -18.16 4.01 -48.87
CA ASN A 246 -19.29 3.26 -48.31
C ASN A 246 -18.79 2.24 -47.27
N ALA A 247 -18.34 2.73 -46.12
CA ALA A 247 -17.74 1.96 -45.03
C ALA A 247 -18.76 1.50 -43.97
N PHE A 248 -19.98 2.05 -43.97
CA PHE A 248 -21.08 1.76 -43.05
C PHE A 248 -22.30 1.29 -43.85
N ASN A 249 -22.31 0.03 -44.25
CA ASN A 249 -23.11 -0.47 -45.35
C ASN A 249 -23.85 -1.78 -45.01
N GLY A 250 -23.98 -2.13 -43.73
CA GLY A 250 -24.71 -3.34 -43.34
C GLY A 250 -23.90 -4.62 -43.50
N THR A 251 -22.56 -4.57 -43.38
CA THR A 251 -21.69 -5.73 -43.63
C THR A 251 -21.04 -6.30 -42.38
N ASN A 252 -20.57 -7.55 -42.52
CA ASN A 252 -19.78 -8.22 -41.51
C ASN A 252 -18.60 -8.90 -42.19
N THR A 253 -17.42 -8.30 -42.07
CA THR A 253 -16.17 -8.79 -42.67
C THR A 253 -15.76 -10.17 -42.12
N PHE A 254 -16.02 -10.48 -40.84
CA PHE A 254 -15.62 -11.75 -40.22
C PHE A 254 -16.33 -12.96 -40.84
N THR A 255 -17.56 -12.76 -41.30
CA THR A 255 -18.38 -13.80 -41.95
C THR A 255 -18.52 -13.60 -43.46
N ASN A 256 -17.92 -12.53 -44.00
CA ASN A 256 -18.06 -12.08 -45.38
C ASN A 256 -19.54 -11.93 -45.81
N SER A 257 -20.34 -11.28 -44.96
CA SER A 257 -21.78 -11.10 -45.13
C SER A 257 -22.14 -9.67 -45.53
N THR A 258 -23.19 -9.52 -46.35
CA THR A 258 -23.82 -8.23 -46.73
C THR A 258 -25.25 -8.12 -46.19
N THR A 259 -25.57 -8.91 -45.16
CA THR A 259 -26.92 -8.97 -44.59
C THR A 259 -26.91 -8.67 -43.09
N PHE A 260 -25.87 -7.98 -42.61
CA PHE A 260 -25.82 -7.47 -41.25
C PHE A 260 -26.56 -6.13 -41.20
N TYR A 261 -27.84 -6.13 -41.60
CA TYR A 261 -28.60 -4.92 -41.89
C TYR A 261 -28.59 -3.91 -40.73
N ASN A 262 -28.40 -2.62 -41.07
CA ASN A 262 -28.38 -1.51 -40.13
C ASN A 262 -27.31 -1.63 -39.02
N ALA A 263 -26.21 -2.31 -39.32
CA ALA A 263 -25.05 -2.46 -38.45
C ALA A 263 -23.81 -2.82 -39.27
N ASP A 264 -22.62 -2.55 -38.75
CA ASP A 264 -21.35 -2.92 -39.38
C ASP A 264 -20.46 -3.60 -38.36
N LEU A 265 -19.94 -4.77 -38.71
CA LEU A 265 -18.99 -5.53 -37.89
C LEU A 265 -17.79 -5.87 -38.76
N ASP A 266 -16.91 -4.89 -38.92
CA ASP A 266 -15.91 -4.88 -39.97
C ASP A 266 -14.51 -4.70 -39.44
N VAL A 267 -13.54 -5.22 -40.19
CA VAL A 267 -12.12 -5.13 -39.88
C VAL A 267 -11.35 -4.66 -41.10
N TYR A 268 -10.37 -3.79 -40.87
CA TYR A 268 -9.55 -3.14 -41.88
C TYR A 268 -8.08 -3.33 -41.56
N ASP A 269 -7.26 -3.43 -42.62
CA ASP A 269 -5.81 -3.44 -42.50
C ASP A 269 -5.30 -2.03 -42.12
N LEU A 270 -4.44 -1.98 -41.12
CA LEU A 270 -3.87 -0.75 -40.58
C LEU A 270 -2.42 -0.54 -41.01
N GLU A 271 -1.73 -1.57 -41.54
CA GLU A 271 -0.28 -1.60 -41.78
C GLU A 271 0.23 -0.36 -42.55
N ASN A 272 -0.52 0.13 -43.54
CA ASN A 272 -0.10 1.27 -44.37
C ASN A 272 -0.69 2.63 -43.94
N ASN A 273 -1.40 2.67 -42.82
CA ASN A 273 -2.11 3.86 -42.34
C ASN A 273 -1.58 4.40 -41.00
N ILE A 274 -0.62 3.69 -40.40
CA ILE A 274 0.13 4.10 -39.20
C ILE A 274 1.63 4.06 -39.48
N ASN A 275 2.40 4.85 -38.75
CA ASN A 275 3.85 4.90 -38.84
C ASN A 275 4.50 4.39 -37.55
N ILE A 276 5.70 3.80 -37.70
CA ILE A 276 6.54 3.49 -36.55
C ILE A 276 6.87 4.78 -35.79
N GLY A 277 6.66 4.76 -34.48
CA GLY A 277 6.82 5.88 -33.57
C GLY A 277 5.57 6.75 -33.37
N ASP A 278 4.46 6.42 -34.04
CA ASP A 278 3.15 6.97 -33.66
C ASP A 278 2.88 6.54 -32.21
N THR A 279 2.42 7.48 -31.37
CA THR A 279 1.99 7.25 -29.97
C THR A 279 0.46 7.36 -29.82
N SER A 280 -0.22 7.73 -30.91
CA SER A 280 -1.67 7.87 -31.00
C SER A 280 -2.11 7.67 -32.45
N VAL A 281 -3.38 7.31 -32.65
CA VAL A 281 -3.99 7.11 -33.97
C VAL A 281 -5.28 7.93 -34.05
N SER A 282 -5.40 8.79 -35.06
CA SER A 282 -6.65 9.54 -35.32
C SER A 282 -7.57 8.72 -36.22
N ILE A 283 -8.80 8.51 -35.76
CA ILE A 283 -9.88 7.87 -36.49
C ILE A 283 -10.90 8.93 -36.85
N LYS A 284 -11.20 9.07 -38.13
CA LYS A 284 -12.12 10.09 -38.65
C LYS A 284 -13.23 9.47 -39.48
N LEU A 285 -14.47 9.79 -39.12
CA LEU A 285 -15.68 9.39 -39.80
C LEU A 285 -16.29 10.62 -40.48
N THR A 286 -16.80 10.45 -41.70
CA THR A 286 -17.60 11.48 -42.38
C THR A 286 -18.89 10.90 -42.91
N THR A 287 -19.92 11.74 -42.99
CA THR A 287 -21.16 11.43 -43.71
C THR A 287 -21.82 12.73 -44.17
N GLY A 288 -22.57 12.69 -45.25
CA GLY A 288 -23.29 13.83 -45.78
C GLY A 288 -22.77 14.37 -47.10
N GLY A 289 -23.64 14.45 -48.08
CA GLY A 289 -23.34 14.97 -49.41
C GLY A 289 -24.57 15.48 -50.14
N ILE A 290 -24.33 16.18 -51.26
CA ILE A 290 -25.40 16.58 -52.17
C ILE A 290 -25.74 15.39 -53.06
N ASN A 291 -26.99 14.93 -52.97
CA ASN A 291 -27.50 13.84 -53.78
C ASN A 291 -27.77 14.27 -55.23
N GLU A 292 -28.07 13.30 -56.09
CA GLU A 292 -28.34 13.51 -57.52
C GLU A 292 -29.47 14.52 -57.82
N ASN A 293 -30.37 14.75 -56.87
CA ASN A 293 -31.50 15.66 -56.98
C ASN A 293 -31.20 17.07 -56.42
N GLY A 294 -29.96 17.32 -55.98
CA GLY A 294 -29.53 18.59 -55.38
C GLY A 294 -29.96 18.77 -53.92
N GLY A 295 -30.50 17.73 -53.28
CA GLY A 295 -30.83 17.70 -51.86
C GLY A 295 -29.65 17.22 -51.02
N PHE A 296 -29.65 17.53 -49.73
CA PHE A 296 -28.65 17.02 -48.79
C PHE A 296 -29.10 15.69 -48.19
N SER A 297 -28.29 14.65 -48.39
CA SER A 297 -28.47 13.30 -47.85
C SER A 297 -27.26 12.96 -47.00
N ALA A 298 -27.49 12.30 -45.87
CA ALA A 298 -26.45 11.81 -44.98
C ALA A 298 -27.01 10.59 -44.25
N ASP A 299 -26.13 9.67 -43.92
CA ASP A 299 -26.45 8.51 -43.11
C ASP A 299 -26.54 8.89 -41.62
N LEU A 300 -27.13 8.00 -40.82
CA LEU A 300 -27.03 7.98 -39.37
C LEU A 300 -26.09 6.83 -39.00
N ILE A 301 -24.94 7.13 -38.43
CA ILE A 301 -23.99 6.10 -37.98
C ILE A 301 -23.75 6.31 -36.48
N ILE A 302 -23.86 5.22 -35.72
CA ILE A 302 -23.67 5.20 -34.28
C ILE A 302 -22.51 4.24 -33.98
N LEU A 303 -21.33 4.79 -33.74
CA LEU A 303 -20.15 4.01 -33.43
C LEU A 303 -20.17 3.57 -31.96
N ASN A 304 -19.99 2.27 -31.73
CA ASN A 304 -20.07 1.68 -30.39
C ASN A 304 -18.70 1.26 -29.85
N ASN A 305 -17.89 0.56 -30.64
CA ASN A 305 -16.56 0.18 -30.22
C ASN A 305 -15.58 0.11 -31.39
N ILE A 306 -14.31 0.25 -31.02
CA ILE A 306 -13.15 0.14 -31.89
C ILE A 306 -12.20 -0.86 -31.23
N ILE A 307 -11.67 -1.80 -31.98
CA ILE A 307 -10.65 -2.73 -31.47
C ILE A 307 -9.44 -2.77 -32.39
N THR A 308 -8.25 -2.50 -31.84
CA THR A 308 -7.00 -2.48 -32.62
C THR A 308 -6.13 -3.68 -32.25
N VAL A 309 -5.36 -4.17 -33.22
CA VAL A 309 -4.18 -5.01 -32.98
C VAL A 309 -2.98 -4.27 -33.54
N LEU A 310 -2.00 -3.99 -32.69
CA LEU A 310 -0.82 -3.19 -33.02
C LEU A 310 0.42 -3.93 -32.50
N ASN A 311 1.45 -4.08 -33.32
CA ASN A 311 2.70 -4.66 -32.84
C ASN A 311 3.47 -3.60 -32.03
N SER A 312 3.25 -3.60 -30.72
CA SER A 312 4.03 -2.83 -29.76
C SER A 312 4.99 -3.75 -29.01
N GLN A 313 6.19 -3.26 -28.72
CA GLN A 313 7.23 -3.92 -27.93
C GLN A 313 7.66 -2.96 -26.82
N LEU A 314 6.92 -2.95 -25.72
CA LEU A 314 7.23 -2.13 -24.56
C LEU A 314 7.30 -2.99 -23.29
N PRO A 315 8.26 -2.70 -22.39
CA PRO A 315 8.24 -3.24 -21.04
C PRO A 315 7.09 -2.64 -20.21
N ASP A 316 6.84 -3.18 -19.02
CA ASP A 316 5.85 -2.67 -18.05
C ASP A 316 6.37 -2.89 -16.63
N ALA A 317 7.02 -1.86 -16.07
CA ALA A 317 7.68 -1.94 -14.79
C ALA A 317 6.68 -1.67 -13.65
N THR A 318 6.50 -2.68 -12.81
CA THR A 318 5.77 -2.51 -11.55
C THR A 318 6.67 -2.84 -10.37
N ILE A 319 6.35 -2.31 -9.19
CA ILE A 319 7.12 -2.54 -7.97
C ILE A 319 6.24 -3.02 -6.83
N ASP A 320 6.72 -4.05 -6.13
CA ASP A 320 6.12 -4.56 -4.90
C ASP A 320 7.07 -4.33 -3.73
N ILE A 321 6.54 -3.82 -2.62
CA ILE A 321 7.27 -3.77 -1.35
C ILE A 321 6.89 -5.01 -0.53
N ASN A 322 7.83 -5.91 -0.34
CA ASN A 322 7.56 -7.25 0.18
C ASN A 322 7.66 -7.34 1.70
N ASP A 323 8.65 -6.67 2.29
CA ASP A 323 8.92 -6.68 3.73
C ASP A 323 9.82 -5.50 4.13
N TYR A 324 9.97 -5.26 5.44
CA TYR A 324 10.91 -4.29 5.98
C TYR A 324 11.50 -4.71 7.33
N ILE A 325 12.68 -4.18 7.65
CA ILE A 325 13.34 -4.32 8.95
C ILE A 325 13.60 -2.93 9.53
N VAL A 326 13.24 -2.77 10.81
CA VAL A 326 13.53 -1.61 11.64
C VAL A 326 14.13 -2.07 12.98
N ASN A 327 15.01 -1.27 13.56
CA ASN A 327 15.65 -1.57 14.86
C ASN A 327 15.27 -0.52 15.90
N CYS A 328 15.25 -0.91 17.18
CA CYS A 328 14.93 -0.02 18.29
C CYS A 328 15.92 1.14 18.40
N GLY A 329 15.41 2.37 18.41
CA GLY A 329 16.20 3.60 18.50
C GLY A 329 17.05 3.89 17.26
N ASP A 330 16.81 3.18 16.16
CA ASP A 330 17.51 3.38 14.90
C ASP A 330 16.55 4.00 13.87
N ASN A 331 17.05 4.99 13.13
CA ASN A 331 16.32 5.65 12.05
C ASN A 331 16.67 5.04 10.68
N SER A 332 17.41 3.92 10.66
CA SER A 332 17.63 3.13 9.46
C SER A 332 16.47 2.17 9.20
N ILE A 333 16.04 2.11 7.94
CA ILE A 333 15.01 1.20 7.45
C ILE A 333 15.64 0.38 6.34
N GLU A 334 15.54 -0.94 6.43
CA GLU A 334 15.85 -1.85 5.32
C GLU A 334 14.54 -2.30 4.67
N ILE A 335 14.39 -2.08 3.37
CA ILE A 335 13.22 -2.48 2.58
C ILE A 335 13.59 -3.62 1.64
N PHE A 336 12.73 -4.63 1.58
CA PHE A 336 12.77 -5.73 0.60
C PHE A 336 11.71 -5.43 -0.46
N TYR A 337 12.10 -5.40 -1.72
CA TYR A 337 11.20 -5.07 -2.82
C TYR A 337 11.46 -5.96 -4.03
N THR A 338 10.47 -6.04 -4.91
CA THR A 338 10.52 -6.79 -6.17
C THR A 338 10.07 -5.89 -7.31
N VAL A 339 10.88 -5.80 -8.36
CA VAL A 339 10.50 -5.17 -9.63
C VAL A 339 10.01 -6.26 -10.58
N ASN A 340 8.88 -6.03 -11.23
CA ASN A 340 8.28 -6.96 -12.18
C ASN A 340 8.22 -6.34 -13.57
N ASN A 341 8.34 -7.18 -14.61
CA ASN A 341 8.06 -6.84 -16.00
C ASN A 341 6.91 -7.72 -16.50
N PHE A 342 5.72 -7.56 -15.90
CA PHE A 342 4.53 -8.37 -16.18
C PHE A 342 3.60 -7.63 -17.13
N ASN A 343 2.73 -8.34 -17.87
CA ASN A 343 1.84 -7.71 -18.86
C ASN A 343 2.58 -6.82 -19.89
N SER A 344 3.78 -7.23 -20.29
CA SER A 344 4.65 -6.50 -21.20
C SER A 344 4.91 -7.25 -22.50
N THR A 345 5.43 -6.55 -23.50
CA THR A 345 5.79 -7.07 -24.82
C THR A 345 7.27 -6.91 -25.15
N ASP A 346 8.07 -6.31 -24.26
CA ASP A 346 9.53 -6.22 -24.38
C ASP A 346 10.24 -6.38 -23.03
N ILE A 347 11.56 -6.49 -23.09
CA ILE A 347 12.48 -6.61 -21.97
C ILE A 347 12.59 -5.25 -21.26
N LEU A 348 12.39 -5.22 -19.94
CA LEU A 348 12.73 -4.06 -19.12
C LEU A 348 14.27 -3.95 -19.05
N PRO A 349 14.87 -2.82 -19.45
CA PRO A 349 16.32 -2.66 -19.45
C PRO A 349 16.97 -2.89 -18.07
N ALA A 350 18.24 -3.28 -18.08
CA ALA A 350 19.03 -3.23 -16.85
C ALA A 350 19.31 -1.76 -16.47
N ASN A 351 19.53 -1.51 -15.18
CA ASN A 351 19.71 -0.17 -14.62
C ASN A 351 18.47 0.73 -14.77
N THR A 352 17.27 0.15 -14.89
CA THR A 352 16.02 0.91 -14.71
C THR A 352 16.01 1.44 -13.28
N PRO A 353 15.93 2.77 -13.09
CA PRO A 353 16.13 3.39 -11.79
C PRO A 353 14.92 3.14 -10.87
N ILE A 354 15.17 3.21 -9.56
CA ILE A 354 14.15 3.03 -8.53
C ILE A 354 14.36 4.12 -7.49
N ALA A 355 13.33 4.90 -7.19
CA ALA A 355 13.35 5.95 -6.19
C ALA A 355 12.45 5.62 -5.00
N PHE A 356 12.91 5.97 -3.80
CA PHE A 356 12.17 5.80 -2.55
C PHE A 356 11.92 7.16 -1.92
N TYR A 357 10.68 7.42 -1.52
CA TYR A 357 10.24 8.71 -1.02
C TYR A 357 9.57 8.60 0.35
N LEU A 358 9.75 9.63 1.17
CA LEU A 358 8.98 9.92 2.37
C LEU A 358 8.44 11.35 2.26
N ASP A 359 7.12 11.55 2.29
CA ASP A 359 6.50 12.88 2.13
C ASP A 359 7.05 13.67 0.92
N SER A 360 7.22 12.99 -0.22
CA SER A 360 7.83 13.52 -1.46
C SER A 360 9.33 13.87 -1.36
N LEU A 361 9.98 13.67 -0.22
CA LEU A 361 11.45 13.76 -0.10
C LEU A 361 12.09 12.46 -0.58
N LEU A 362 13.03 12.56 -1.51
CA LEU A 362 13.84 11.42 -1.95
C LEU A 362 14.78 10.99 -0.82
N ILE A 363 14.63 9.76 -0.34
CA ILE A 363 15.39 9.18 0.79
C ILE A 363 16.32 8.04 0.38
N GLY A 364 16.09 7.42 -0.78
CA GLY A 364 16.89 6.31 -1.28
C GLY A 364 16.73 6.11 -2.78
N GLN A 365 17.74 5.50 -3.39
CA GLN A 365 17.71 5.12 -4.80
C GLN A 365 18.37 3.77 -5.02
N SER A 366 17.84 3.02 -5.98
CA SER A 366 18.40 1.78 -6.49
C SER A 366 18.18 1.69 -8.00
N GLN A 367 18.47 0.53 -8.57
CA GLN A 367 18.19 0.23 -9.98
C GLN A 367 18.14 -1.28 -10.18
N THR A 368 17.46 -1.74 -11.24
CA THR A 368 17.53 -3.16 -11.65
C THR A 368 18.97 -3.55 -11.99
N LEU A 369 19.41 -4.74 -11.59
CA LEU A 369 20.78 -5.21 -11.81
C LEU A 369 20.93 -5.92 -13.17
N SER A 370 19.86 -6.58 -13.62
CA SER A 370 19.81 -7.33 -14.88
C SER A 370 18.60 -6.90 -15.72
N PRO A 371 18.63 -7.10 -17.04
CA PRO A 371 17.44 -6.87 -17.85
C PRO A 371 16.37 -7.90 -17.47
N LEU A 372 15.12 -7.47 -17.29
CA LEU A 372 14.00 -8.36 -16.96
C LEU A 372 13.28 -8.75 -18.24
N ASN A 373 13.34 -10.04 -18.58
CA ASN A 373 12.54 -10.58 -19.68
C ASN A 373 11.03 -10.41 -19.40
N ILE A 374 10.22 -10.52 -20.44
CA ILE A 374 8.75 -10.54 -20.33
C ILE A 374 8.32 -11.60 -19.31
N GLY A 375 7.47 -11.21 -18.36
CA GLY A 375 6.97 -12.09 -17.30
C GLY A 375 7.99 -12.40 -16.20
N ALA A 376 9.15 -11.74 -16.18
CA ALA A 376 10.18 -11.94 -15.15
C ALA A 376 10.11 -10.87 -14.05
N SER A 377 10.76 -11.15 -12.94
CA SER A 377 10.93 -10.23 -11.83
C SER A 377 12.32 -10.34 -11.19
N GLU A 378 12.71 -9.31 -10.46
CA GLU A 378 13.96 -9.23 -9.71
C GLU A 378 13.69 -8.65 -8.31
N SER A 379 14.11 -9.39 -7.27
CA SER A 379 13.99 -8.95 -5.88
C SER A 379 15.32 -8.45 -5.34
N ASN A 380 15.29 -7.32 -4.64
CA ASN A 380 16.46 -6.68 -4.03
C ASN A 380 16.11 -6.08 -2.67
N THR A 381 17.13 -5.57 -1.99
CA THR A 381 16.96 -4.79 -0.75
C THR A 381 17.68 -3.46 -0.84
N ILE A 382 17.22 -2.50 -0.04
CA ILE A 382 17.88 -1.21 0.14
C ILE A 382 17.78 -0.78 1.60
N THR A 383 18.84 -0.14 2.10
CA THR A 383 18.83 0.50 3.42
C THR A 383 19.00 2.00 3.26
N PHE A 384 18.16 2.77 3.93
CA PHE A 384 18.27 4.23 3.99
C PHE A 384 17.97 4.72 5.41
N THR A 385 18.42 5.95 5.72
CA THR A 385 18.19 6.60 7.01
C THR A 385 17.18 7.71 6.85
N VAL A 386 16.14 7.72 7.69
CA VAL A 386 15.15 8.79 7.70
C VAL A 386 15.56 9.94 8.64
N PRO A 387 15.07 11.16 8.43
CA PRO A 387 15.37 12.29 9.33
C PRO A 387 14.97 12.02 10.79
N GLU A 388 15.80 12.48 11.75
CA GLU A 388 15.55 12.25 13.19
C GLU A 388 14.26 12.89 13.71
N ASP A 389 13.80 13.97 13.07
CA ASP A 389 12.57 14.68 13.44
C ASP A 389 11.29 14.09 12.77
N SER A 390 11.43 12.99 12.02
CA SER A 390 10.29 12.37 11.34
C SER A 390 9.30 11.74 12.33
N ASN A 391 8.03 11.72 11.96
CA ASN A 391 7.01 10.97 12.70
C ASN A 391 7.39 9.48 12.71
N PRO A 392 7.32 8.75 13.84
CA PRO A 392 7.61 7.32 13.84
C PRO A 392 6.66 6.52 12.93
N ASN A 393 5.45 7.01 12.68
CA ASN A 393 4.57 6.43 11.67
C ASN A 393 4.85 7.09 10.32
N LEU A 394 5.39 6.32 9.39
CA LEU A 394 5.89 6.75 8.08
C LEU A 394 5.15 6.02 6.97
N THR A 395 4.95 6.70 5.83
CA THR A 395 4.55 6.04 4.58
C THR A 395 5.70 6.18 3.59
N ILE A 396 6.27 5.05 3.18
CA ILE A 396 7.33 5.01 2.16
C ILE A 396 6.69 4.67 0.82
N VAL A 397 6.98 5.49 -0.19
CA VAL A 397 6.58 5.25 -1.58
C VAL A 397 7.80 4.79 -2.36
N ALA A 398 7.70 3.65 -3.02
CA ALA A 398 8.68 3.17 -3.99
C ALA A 398 8.15 3.43 -5.41
N SER A 399 9.02 3.91 -6.29
CA SER A 399 8.72 4.26 -7.68
C SER A 399 9.78 3.61 -8.57
N VAL A 400 9.40 2.65 -9.41
CA VAL A 400 10.28 2.10 -10.44
C VAL A 400 10.25 2.98 -11.68
N ASP A 401 11.34 2.95 -12.45
CA ASP A 401 11.58 3.84 -13.58
C ASP A 401 11.66 5.33 -13.20
N ASP A 402 12.10 5.61 -11.98
CA ASP A 402 12.23 6.96 -11.46
C ASP A 402 13.65 7.20 -10.91
N ASP A 403 14.34 8.18 -11.49
CA ASP A 403 15.68 8.61 -11.07
C ASP A 403 15.67 9.68 -9.97
N GLY A 404 14.53 9.86 -9.29
CA GLY A 404 14.34 10.89 -8.28
C GLY A 404 13.61 12.13 -8.81
N SER A 405 13.38 12.20 -10.13
CA SER A 405 12.71 13.33 -10.78
C SER A 405 11.18 13.23 -10.81
N MET A 406 10.60 12.10 -10.39
CA MET A 406 9.16 11.82 -10.48
C MET A 406 8.66 11.78 -11.94
N SER A 407 9.51 11.30 -12.85
CA SER A 407 9.20 11.12 -14.26
C SER A 407 9.81 9.80 -14.74
N GLY A 408 9.02 9.04 -15.50
CA GLY A 408 9.48 7.85 -16.22
C GLY A 408 10.61 8.18 -17.21
N ILE A 409 11.53 7.24 -17.38
CA ILE A 409 12.67 7.26 -18.31
C ILE A 409 12.51 6.21 -19.40
N VAL A 410 12.06 5.01 -19.06
CA VAL A 410 11.74 3.93 -19.98
C VAL A 410 10.30 4.11 -20.42
N THR A 411 10.07 4.11 -21.73
CA THR A 411 8.68 4.08 -22.23
C THR A 411 8.08 2.71 -21.97
N GLU A 412 6.94 2.69 -21.30
CA GLU A 412 6.29 1.48 -20.82
C GLU A 412 4.85 1.34 -21.33
N THR A 413 4.27 0.15 -21.25
CA THR A 413 2.87 -0.05 -21.67
C THR A 413 1.87 0.68 -20.79
N ASN A 414 2.22 0.96 -19.52
CA ASN A 414 1.40 1.74 -18.60
C ASN A 414 2.27 2.56 -17.62
N GLU A 415 2.54 3.81 -17.97
CA GLU A 415 3.31 4.77 -17.17
C GLU A 415 2.71 5.10 -15.77
N ASN A 416 1.52 4.61 -15.44
CA ASN A 416 0.80 4.96 -14.21
C ASN A 416 0.79 3.84 -13.15
N ASN A 417 1.42 2.68 -13.41
CA ASN A 417 1.44 1.54 -12.48
C ASN A 417 2.81 1.33 -11.78
N ASN A 418 3.74 2.27 -11.92
CA ASN A 418 5.13 2.16 -11.47
C ASN A 418 5.34 2.43 -9.97
N THR A 419 4.28 2.70 -9.21
CA THR A 419 4.39 3.12 -7.81
C THR A 419 3.66 2.18 -6.86
N ASN A 420 4.25 1.99 -5.68
CA ASN A 420 3.64 1.25 -4.57
C ASN A 420 4.09 1.85 -3.23
N PHE A 421 3.38 1.57 -2.15
CA PHE A 421 3.67 2.15 -0.85
C PHE A 421 3.52 1.17 0.30
N ILE A 422 4.19 1.48 1.41
CA ILE A 422 4.10 0.74 2.67
C ILE A 422 4.07 1.70 3.86
N ASP A 423 3.23 1.39 4.84
CA ASP A 423 3.23 2.07 6.14
C ASP A 423 4.19 1.35 7.10
N ILE A 424 5.09 2.11 7.71
CA ILE A 424 6.13 1.63 8.62
C ILE A 424 6.02 2.37 9.96
N GLU A 425 6.12 1.63 11.06
CA GLU A 425 6.25 2.20 12.40
C GLU A 425 7.70 2.03 12.90
N LEU A 426 8.42 3.14 13.03
CA LEU A 426 9.74 3.16 13.66
C LEU A 426 9.64 2.81 15.14
N LEU A 427 10.61 2.04 15.58
CA LEU A 427 10.71 1.58 16.95
C LEU A 427 11.49 2.60 17.78
N VAL A 428 10.79 3.38 18.61
CA VAL A 428 11.42 4.38 19.50
C VAL A 428 11.66 3.81 20.89
N ILE A 429 12.80 4.16 21.48
CA ILE A 429 13.11 3.83 22.89
C ILE A 429 12.51 4.92 23.79
N PRO A 430 11.71 4.55 24.81
CA PRO A 430 11.16 5.53 25.76
C PRO A 430 12.23 6.27 26.57
N ASP A 431 11.89 7.46 27.07
CA ASP A 431 12.75 8.24 27.95
C ASP A 431 13.13 7.50 29.25
N ILE A 432 14.33 7.76 29.76
CA ILE A 432 14.84 7.15 30.99
C ILE A 432 13.99 7.55 32.21
N ILE A 433 13.46 6.57 32.94
CA ILE A 433 12.69 6.80 34.17
C ILE A 433 13.61 6.73 35.39
N THR A 434 13.64 7.79 36.20
CA THR A 434 14.40 7.80 37.46
C THR A 434 13.56 7.23 38.61
N LEU A 435 14.05 6.14 39.19
CA LEU A 435 13.47 5.46 40.35
C LEU A 435 14.08 5.99 41.67
N PRO A 436 13.43 5.71 42.82
CA PRO A 436 13.96 6.09 44.13
C PRO A 436 15.34 5.46 44.41
N SER A 437 16.20 6.21 45.10
CA SER A 437 17.52 5.73 45.52
C SER A 437 17.43 4.59 46.52
N LEU A 438 18.39 3.66 46.45
CA LEU A 438 18.63 2.69 47.51
C LEU A 438 19.62 3.26 48.51
N ILE A 439 19.22 3.26 49.79
CA ILE A 439 20.05 3.74 50.89
C ILE A 439 20.63 2.54 51.61
N GLY A 440 21.94 2.38 51.51
CA GLY A 440 22.70 1.30 52.13
C GLY A 440 23.37 1.74 53.42
N CYS A 441 23.52 0.81 54.35
CA CYS A 441 24.27 1.00 55.57
C CYS A 441 25.78 1.01 55.27
N ASN A 442 26.54 1.99 55.74
CA ASN A 442 28.00 1.99 55.58
C ASN A 442 28.60 0.78 56.30
N GLU A 443 29.22 -0.14 55.56
CA GLU A 443 29.91 -1.33 56.09
C GLU A 443 31.41 -1.08 56.30
N GLY A 444 31.87 0.14 55.97
CA GLY A 444 33.26 0.59 56.05
C GLY A 444 33.71 1.20 54.72
N PHE A 445 34.57 2.23 54.78
CA PHE A 445 35.17 2.87 53.60
C PHE A 445 34.16 3.32 52.52
N GLU A 446 32.96 3.75 52.93
CA GLU A 446 31.88 4.14 52.00
C GLU A 446 31.49 3.00 51.04
N THR A 447 31.47 1.76 51.54
CA THR A 447 30.94 0.59 50.84
C THR A 447 29.70 0.07 51.55
N SER A 448 28.74 -0.41 50.78
CA SER A 448 27.55 -1.11 51.25
C SER A 448 27.13 -2.19 50.25
N THR A 449 26.52 -3.26 50.76
CA THR A 449 25.96 -4.35 49.97
C THR A 449 24.48 -4.09 49.66
N TYR A 450 24.10 -4.15 48.38
CA TYR A 450 22.74 -3.89 47.89
C TYR A 450 22.14 -5.10 47.17
N ASN A 451 20.83 -5.26 47.32
CA ASN A 451 20.00 -6.01 46.39
C ASN A 451 19.36 -5.03 45.39
N LEU A 452 19.86 -4.98 44.16
CA LEU A 452 19.44 -4.01 43.14
C LEU A 452 17.96 -4.18 42.73
N TYR A 453 17.38 -5.37 42.88
CA TYR A 453 15.96 -5.61 42.63
C TYR A 453 15.05 -4.82 43.58
N ASP A 454 15.54 -4.40 44.75
CA ASP A 454 14.76 -3.62 45.72
C ASP A 454 14.34 -2.25 45.14
N ALA A 455 15.12 -1.69 44.20
CA ALA A 455 14.80 -0.45 43.51
C ALA A 455 13.57 -0.58 42.60
N LEU A 456 13.24 -1.80 42.17
CA LEU A 456 12.20 -2.10 41.18
C LEU A 456 10.88 -2.54 41.83
N THR A 457 10.78 -2.53 43.16
CA THR A 457 9.63 -3.08 43.92
C THR A 457 8.25 -2.53 43.52
N ASN A 458 8.18 -1.36 42.89
CA ASN A 458 6.93 -0.75 42.42
C ASN A 458 6.65 -0.99 40.93
N LEU A 459 7.52 -1.70 40.22
CA LEU A 459 7.35 -2.07 38.83
C LEU A 459 6.79 -3.50 38.75
N ASN A 460 5.99 -3.75 37.73
CA ASN A 460 5.53 -5.10 37.39
C ASN A 460 6.38 -5.63 36.24
N TYR A 461 7.23 -6.62 36.50
CA TYR A 461 8.21 -7.13 35.54
C TYR A 461 8.48 -8.62 35.72
N ASP A 462 9.06 -9.24 34.69
CA ASP A 462 9.66 -10.56 34.77
C ASP A 462 11.17 -10.40 35.04
N GLU A 463 11.66 -10.99 36.13
CA GLU A 463 13.08 -10.92 36.50
C GLU A 463 14.02 -11.45 35.40
N THR A 464 13.54 -12.34 34.52
CA THR A 464 14.34 -12.89 33.41
C THR A 464 14.57 -11.90 32.26
N LEU A 465 13.80 -10.81 32.23
CA LEU A 465 13.86 -9.75 31.21
C LEU A 465 14.65 -8.52 31.69
N ILE A 466 15.31 -8.61 32.85
CA ILE A 466 16.02 -7.49 33.45
C ILE A 466 17.52 -7.71 33.45
N SER A 467 18.24 -6.65 33.07
CA SER A 467 19.68 -6.53 33.27
C SER A 467 20.05 -5.16 33.88
N PHE A 468 21.13 -5.15 34.66
CA PHE A 468 21.63 -3.95 35.35
C PHE A 468 23.01 -3.59 34.82
N TYR A 469 23.31 -2.29 34.75
CA TYR A 469 24.54 -1.75 34.19
C TYR A 469 25.07 -0.57 35.01
N GLN A 470 26.38 -0.38 34.98
CA GLN A 470 27.07 0.74 35.65
C GLN A 470 27.08 2.02 34.80
N SER A 471 26.85 1.90 33.50
CA SER A 471 26.83 3.02 32.56
C SER A 471 25.69 2.87 31.54
N LEU A 472 25.27 3.99 30.95
CA LEU A 472 24.27 4.00 29.90
C LEU A 472 24.81 3.35 28.60
N GLU A 473 26.10 3.54 28.30
CA GLU A 473 26.77 2.97 27.12
C GLU A 473 26.78 1.43 27.16
N ASP A 474 27.08 0.85 28.33
CA ASP A 474 27.01 -0.60 28.55
C ASP A 474 25.58 -1.13 28.39
N LEU A 475 24.58 -0.36 28.84
CA LEU A 475 23.16 -0.71 28.71
C LEU A 475 22.70 -0.74 27.24
N GLU A 476 23.00 0.32 26.49
CA GLU A 476 22.61 0.48 25.08
C GLU A 476 23.25 -0.61 24.21
N SER A 477 24.52 -0.93 24.48
CA SER A 477 25.26 -2.00 23.79
C SER A 477 24.98 -3.42 24.34
N ALA A 478 24.16 -3.54 25.38
CA ALA A 478 23.92 -4.77 26.14
C ALA A 478 25.23 -5.49 26.59
N SER A 479 26.28 -4.72 26.89
CA SER A 479 27.59 -5.23 27.27
C SER A 479 27.87 -5.02 28.76
N ASN A 480 28.78 -5.80 29.35
CA ASN A 480 29.22 -5.63 30.75
C ASN A 480 28.11 -5.57 31.82
N SER A 481 27.03 -6.35 31.66
CA SER A 481 25.95 -6.43 32.66
C SER A 481 26.44 -6.88 34.04
N ILE A 482 25.88 -6.32 35.10
CA ILE A 482 26.13 -6.72 36.49
C ILE A 482 25.64 -8.16 36.72
N LEU A 483 26.56 -9.07 37.03
CA LEU A 483 26.29 -10.51 37.08
C LEU A 483 25.58 -10.99 38.36
N ILE A 484 25.71 -10.25 39.47
CA ILE A 484 25.10 -10.62 40.76
C ILE A 484 24.35 -9.42 41.34
N PRO A 485 23.19 -9.03 40.75
CA PRO A 485 22.44 -7.85 41.21
C PRO A 485 21.88 -7.97 42.63
N SER A 486 21.69 -9.20 43.13
CA SER A 486 21.16 -9.45 44.48
C SER A 486 22.17 -9.25 45.61
N ASN A 487 23.45 -9.06 45.28
CA ASN A 487 24.54 -8.91 46.25
C ASN A 487 25.64 -8.01 45.65
N TYR A 488 25.26 -6.79 45.26
CA TYR A 488 26.11 -5.83 44.60
C TYR A 488 26.78 -4.88 45.60
N ASN A 489 28.09 -4.65 45.46
CA ASN A 489 28.82 -3.65 46.23
C ASN A 489 29.06 -2.42 45.37
N ASN A 490 28.76 -1.24 45.91
CA ASN A 490 29.02 0.00 45.22
C ASN A 490 30.54 0.24 45.03
N ILE A 491 30.91 0.90 43.93
CA ILE A 491 32.28 1.32 43.60
C ILE A 491 32.53 2.81 43.85
N SER A 492 31.46 3.60 43.98
CA SER A 492 31.49 5.01 44.37
C SER A 492 30.29 5.36 45.25
N ASN A 493 30.32 6.53 45.90
CA ASN A 493 29.22 7.02 46.71
C ASN A 493 29.01 8.53 46.44
N PRO A 494 27.90 8.95 45.81
CA PRO A 494 26.85 8.10 45.24
C PRO A 494 27.30 7.35 43.97
N GLU A 495 26.57 6.31 43.59
CA GLU A 495 26.74 5.59 42.33
C GLU A 495 25.39 5.49 41.61
N THR A 496 25.37 5.68 40.28
CA THR A 496 24.16 5.50 39.48
C THR A 496 24.15 4.10 38.88
N ILE A 497 23.01 3.42 38.97
CA ILE A 497 22.76 2.12 38.33
C ILE A 497 21.67 2.32 37.27
N TYR A 498 21.91 1.75 36.10
CA TYR A 498 20.97 1.71 34.99
C TYR A 498 20.34 0.32 34.87
N VAL A 499 19.08 0.28 34.47
CA VAL A 499 18.29 -0.95 34.35
C VAL A 499 17.68 -1.00 32.97
N ARG A 500 17.88 -2.11 32.28
CA ARG A 500 17.22 -2.42 31.02
C ARG A 500 16.15 -3.45 31.29
N LEU A 501 14.92 -3.14 30.92
CA LEU A 501 13.79 -4.06 30.97
C LEU A 501 13.36 -4.37 29.54
N GLU A 502 13.53 -5.62 29.10
CA GLU A 502 13.09 -6.05 27.78
C GLU A 502 11.54 -6.04 27.72
N SER A 503 11.00 -5.25 26.80
CA SER A 503 9.56 -5.07 26.58
C SER A 503 9.29 -5.06 25.07
N PRO A 504 9.15 -6.24 24.44
CA PRO A 504 9.05 -6.36 22.99
C PRO A 504 8.00 -5.41 22.38
N PRO A 505 8.31 -4.75 21.25
CA PRO A 505 9.46 -4.99 20.37
C PRO A 505 10.80 -4.38 20.81
N CYS A 506 10.84 -3.57 21.89
CA CYS A 506 12.06 -2.88 22.36
C CYS A 506 12.34 -3.14 23.85
N TYR A 507 12.89 -2.13 24.53
CA TYR A 507 13.22 -2.15 25.95
C TYR A 507 12.97 -0.78 26.57
N GLU A 508 12.74 -0.78 27.88
CA GLU A 508 12.61 0.41 28.71
C GLU A 508 13.88 0.62 29.52
N ILE A 509 14.21 1.88 29.81
CA ILE A 509 15.38 2.25 30.59
C ILE A 509 14.95 2.89 31.91
N TYR A 510 15.46 2.35 33.01
CA TYR A 510 15.31 2.95 34.33
C TYR A 510 16.69 3.29 34.92
N GLN A 511 16.73 4.24 35.84
CA GLN A 511 17.95 4.54 36.61
C GLN A 511 17.63 4.82 38.08
N PHE A 512 18.56 4.51 38.98
CA PHE A 512 18.49 4.92 40.39
C PHE A 512 19.88 5.14 40.97
N GLN A 513 19.97 5.81 42.12
CA GLN A 513 21.23 6.01 42.82
C GLN A 513 21.36 5.04 44.00
N LEU A 514 22.57 4.50 44.17
CA LEU A 514 23.05 3.92 45.41
C LEU A 514 23.64 5.04 46.26
N SER A 515 23.22 5.13 47.50
CA SER A 515 23.72 6.13 48.45
C SER A 515 23.91 5.50 49.80
N ILE A 516 24.95 5.91 50.50
CA ILE A 516 25.29 5.32 51.79
C ILE A 516 24.91 6.27 52.93
N GLU A 517 24.36 5.70 54.00
CA GLU A 517 24.24 6.36 55.30
C GLU A 517 25.13 5.69 56.35
N ASN A 518 25.73 6.49 57.23
CA ASN A 518 26.49 5.96 58.35
C ASN A 518 25.52 5.35 59.36
N CYS A 519 25.62 4.04 59.61
CA CYS A 519 24.83 3.34 60.62
C CYS A 519 25.43 3.42 62.02
N PRO A 520 24.64 3.24 63.10
CA PRO A 520 25.17 3.27 64.45
C PRO A 520 26.17 2.12 64.67
N PRO A 521 27.34 2.39 65.29
CA PRO A 521 28.32 1.35 65.55
C PRO A 521 27.84 0.39 66.65
N TYR A 522 28.28 -0.86 66.59
CA TYR A 522 27.97 -1.87 67.60
C TYR A 522 29.04 -1.87 68.69
N VAL A 523 28.64 -1.47 69.90
CA VAL A 523 29.52 -1.43 71.07
C VAL A 523 29.43 -2.75 71.85
N PRO A 524 30.53 -3.51 71.99
CA PRO A 524 30.51 -4.77 72.73
C PRO A 524 30.42 -4.55 74.25
N ASN A 525 29.78 -5.48 74.96
CA ASN A 525 29.60 -5.39 76.42
C ASN A 525 30.85 -5.80 77.22
N GLY A 526 31.90 -6.29 76.56
CA GLY A 526 33.14 -6.66 77.23
C GLY A 526 34.25 -7.07 76.27
N PHE A 527 35.48 -7.07 76.77
CA PHE A 527 36.68 -7.49 76.06
C PHE A 527 37.74 -7.98 77.06
N SER A 528 38.74 -8.72 76.56
CA SER A 528 39.75 -9.40 77.37
C SER A 528 41.18 -9.09 76.94
N PRO A 529 41.86 -8.10 77.55
CA PRO A 529 43.24 -7.74 77.19
C PRO A 529 44.26 -8.73 77.79
N ASN A 530 44.26 -9.98 77.32
CA ASN A 530 45.11 -11.09 77.81
C ASN A 530 46.15 -11.55 76.77
N GLU A 531 46.23 -10.89 75.62
CA GLU A 531 47.16 -11.17 74.52
C GLU A 531 46.93 -12.53 73.85
N ASP A 532 45.70 -13.04 73.87
CA ASP A 532 45.32 -14.31 73.22
C ASP A 532 44.83 -14.14 71.77
N THR A 533 44.87 -12.91 71.24
CA THR A 533 44.39 -12.46 69.93
C THR A 533 42.88 -12.31 69.77
N PHE A 534 42.07 -12.71 70.76
CA PHE A 534 40.62 -12.62 70.72
C PHE A 534 40.10 -11.57 71.70
N ASN A 535 39.40 -10.56 71.17
CA ASN A 535 38.83 -9.46 71.96
C ASN A 535 39.87 -8.75 72.87
N ASP A 536 41.12 -8.64 72.45
CA ASP A 536 42.21 -8.04 73.25
C ASP A 536 42.07 -6.53 73.50
N TRP A 537 41.17 -5.89 72.78
CA TRP A 537 40.93 -4.46 72.86
C TRP A 537 39.45 -4.18 72.67
N PHE A 538 39.03 -2.97 73.02
CA PHE A 538 37.64 -2.55 72.93
C PHE A 538 37.24 -2.28 71.47
N ASN A 539 37.05 -3.36 70.72
CA ASN A 539 36.76 -3.34 69.28
C ASN A 539 35.28 -3.02 69.01
N ILE A 540 34.98 -1.73 68.92
CA ILE A 540 33.65 -1.23 68.53
C ILE A 540 33.48 -1.42 67.01
N GLN A 541 32.55 -2.30 66.61
CA GLN A 541 32.34 -2.63 65.19
C GLN A 541 31.68 -1.44 64.46
N GLY A 542 32.14 -1.14 63.25
CA GLY A 542 31.65 0.00 62.48
C GLY A 542 32.06 1.37 63.03
N LEU A 543 33.01 1.43 63.98
CA LEU A 543 33.52 2.70 64.48
C LEU A 543 34.70 3.21 63.66
N TYR A 544 35.71 2.36 63.50
CA TYR A 544 37.05 2.77 63.08
C TYR A 544 37.19 3.05 61.58
N ASP A 545 36.29 2.51 60.77
CA ASP A 545 36.29 2.66 59.30
C ASP A 545 35.15 3.55 58.78
N ILE A 546 34.25 4.01 59.67
CA ILE A 546 33.06 4.82 59.34
C ILE A 546 33.14 6.18 60.04
N PHE A 547 33.22 6.18 61.37
CA PHE A 547 33.30 7.40 62.18
C PHE A 547 34.76 7.69 62.53
N THR A 548 35.60 7.92 61.52
CA THR A 548 37.05 8.12 61.69
C THR A 548 37.40 9.36 62.53
N ALA A 549 36.47 10.32 62.67
CA ALA A 549 36.62 11.51 63.50
C ALA A 549 36.13 11.33 64.95
N HIS A 550 35.79 10.11 65.40
CA HIS A 550 35.21 9.87 66.72
C HIS A 550 36.17 10.19 67.88
N GLU A 551 35.58 10.46 69.05
CA GLU A 551 36.27 10.56 70.33
C GLU A 551 35.70 9.54 71.33
N LEU A 552 36.58 8.78 71.97
CA LEU A 552 36.22 7.78 72.98
C LEU A 552 36.79 8.16 74.35
N GLN A 553 35.93 8.31 75.34
CA GLN A 553 36.30 8.56 76.73
C GLN A 553 35.86 7.39 77.61
N ILE A 554 36.74 6.87 78.47
CA ILE A 554 36.43 5.80 79.42
C ILE A 554 36.58 6.29 80.85
N TYR A 555 35.61 5.94 81.69
CA TYR A 555 35.49 6.31 83.08
C TYR A 555 35.54 5.08 83.99
N ASN A 556 36.15 5.23 85.15
CA ASN A 556 36.05 4.24 86.23
C ASN A 556 34.69 4.32 86.93
N ARG A 557 34.42 3.39 87.86
CA ARG A 557 33.17 3.36 88.66
C ARG A 557 32.92 4.57 89.57
N TYR A 558 33.92 5.43 89.75
CA TYR A 558 33.83 6.64 90.57
C TYR A 558 33.60 7.90 89.73
N GLY A 559 33.55 7.78 88.40
CA GLY A 559 33.37 8.90 87.48
C GLY A 559 34.65 9.62 87.06
N ASP A 560 35.85 9.08 87.40
CA ASP A 560 37.10 9.64 86.90
C ASP A 560 37.41 9.10 85.49
N ILE A 561 37.85 9.99 84.60
CA ILE A 561 38.34 9.61 83.28
C ILE A 561 39.69 8.90 83.37
N ILE A 562 39.77 7.71 82.77
CA ILE A 562 40.96 6.85 82.77
C ILE A 562 41.55 6.68 81.38
N PHE A 563 40.76 6.94 80.33
CA PHE A 563 41.21 6.87 78.95
C PHE A 563 40.52 7.91 78.08
N GLU A 564 41.29 8.52 77.17
CA GLU A 564 40.81 9.27 76.01
C GLU A 564 41.50 8.75 74.75
N GLY A 565 40.72 8.44 73.72
CA GLY A 565 41.20 7.93 72.45
C GLY A 565 40.35 8.38 71.27
N ASN A 566 40.76 7.93 70.10
CA ASN A 566 40.19 8.25 68.79
C ASN A 566 40.61 7.13 67.81
N ASN A 567 40.49 7.36 66.50
CA ASN A 567 40.81 6.36 65.48
C ASN A 567 42.26 5.82 65.55
N GLU A 568 43.24 6.68 65.85
CA GLU A 568 44.65 6.25 65.97
C GLU A 568 44.99 5.66 67.34
N LYS A 569 44.08 5.79 68.33
CA LYS A 569 44.30 5.39 69.72
C LYS A 569 43.13 4.55 70.22
N PRO A 570 42.98 3.29 69.76
CA PRO A 570 41.99 2.36 70.29
C PRO A 570 42.30 1.99 71.75
N TRP A 571 41.27 1.65 72.53
CA TRP A 571 41.46 1.28 73.93
C TRP A 571 41.79 -0.21 74.08
N ASN A 572 43.03 -0.51 74.45
CA ASN A 572 43.52 -1.86 74.75
C ASN A 572 43.47 -2.21 76.25
N GLY A 573 42.56 -1.58 77.00
CA GLY A 573 42.47 -1.76 78.44
C GLY A 573 43.56 -1.04 79.25
N LYS A 574 44.39 -0.18 78.64
CA LYS A 574 45.43 0.60 79.35
C LYS A 574 44.97 2.01 79.71
N ILE A 575 45.48 2.53 80.82
CA ILE A 575 45.18 3.88 81.33
C ILE A 575 46.06 4.92 80.62
N ASN A 576 45.49 6.01 80.11
CA ASN A 576 46.25 7.15 79.55
C ASN A 576 45.81 8.54 80.11
N ARG A 577 44.81 8.56 81.00
CA ARG A 577 44.34 9.74 81.75
C ARG A 577 44.28 9.44 83.26
N GLY A 578 44.14 10.49 84.06
CA GLY A 578 44.13 10.41 85.54
C GLY A 578 45.50 10.66 86.19
N LEU A 579 45.58 10.59 87.52
CA LEU A 579 46.79 10.98 88.28
C LEU A 579 47.85 9.87 88.43
N ASN A 580 47.48 8.59 88.29
CA ASN A 580 48.33 7.44 88.58
C ASN A 580 48.12 6.29 87.57
N ASN A 581 49.11 5.38 87.46
CA ASN A 581 49.03 4.13 86.68
C ASN A 581 48.94 4.25 85.14
N HIS A 582 49.42 5.35 84.56
CA HIS A 582 49.53 5.48 83.09
C HIS A 582 50.31 4.31 82.48
N GLY A 583 49.80 3.77 81.38
CA GLY A 583 50.37 2.63 80.66
C GLY A 583 50.07 1.26 81.28
N LYS A 584 49.46 1.18 82.48
CA LYS A 584 49.05 -0.10 83.08
C LYS A 584 47.67 -0.52 82.62
N THR A 585 47.45 -1.84 82.53
CA THR A 585 46.14 -2.45 82.30
C THR A 585 45.21 -2.14 83.49
N VAL A 586 43.96 -1.81 83.19
CA VAL A 586 42.92 -1.58 84.20
C VAL A 586 42.58 -2.87 84.94
N PRO A 587 42.21 -2.82 86.23
CA PRO A 587 41.70 -4.00 86.95
C PRO A 587 40.45 -4.60 86.29
N VAL A 588 40.22 -5.89 86.52
CA VAL A 588 38.95 -6.55 86.16
C VAL A 588 37.77 -5.80 86.76
N GLY A 589 36.78 -5.47 85.93
CA GLY A 589 35.59 -4.74 86.37
C GLY A 589 34.84 -4.03 85.25
N THR A 590 33.76 -3.37 85.63
CA THR A 590 32.93 -2.55 84.73
C THR A 590 33.46 -1.13 84.63
N TYR A 591 33.58 -0.65 83.41
CA TYR A 591 33.95 0.71 83.03
C TYR A 591 32.81 1.35 82.24
N TYR A 592 32.75 2.68 82.24
CA TYR A 592 31.72 3.43 81.53
C TYR A 592 32.35 4.19 80.37
N TYR A 593 31.66 4.30 79.23
CA TYR A 593 32.17 5.04 78.09
C TYR A 593 31.25 6.20 77.70
N ILE A 594 31.84 7.25 77.17
CA ILE A 594 31.18 8.27 76.35
C ILE A 594 31.87 8.23 74.99
N LEU A 595 31.10 7.98 73.94
CA LEU A 595 31.55 7.89 72.57
C LEU A 595 30.89 9.00 71.74
N ASN A 596 31.67 10.00 71.34
CA ASN A 596 31.23 11.05 70.43
C ASN A 596 31.60 10.61 69.01
N LEU A 597 30.61 10.29 68.17
CA LEU A 597 30.86 9.90 66.78
C LEU A 597 31.25 11.09 65.88
N ASN A 598 30.99 12.32 66.35
CA ASN A 598 31.23 13.57 65.61
C ASN A 598 30.55 13.61 64.23
N ASP A 599 29.41 12.92 64.11
CA ASP A 599 28.52 12.92 62.95
C ASP A 599 27.24 13.73 63.28
N PRO A 600 26.78 14.65 62.40
CA PRO A 600 25.60 15.48 62.63
C PRO A 600 24.32 14.70 62.95
N ASN A 601 24.21 13.46 62.48
CA ASN A 601 23.03 12.61 62.63
C ASN A 601 23.00 11.87 63.98
N TYR A 602 24.10 11.87 64.73
CA TYR A 602 24.25 11.07 65.94
C TYR A 602 24.52 11.91 67.20
N ARG A 603 23.87 11.52 68.30
CA ARG A 603 24.18 12.02 69.64
C ARG A 603 25.29 11.18 70.29
N PRO A 604 26.02 11.73 71.28
CA PRO A 604 26.97 10.95 72.07
C PRO A 604 26.34 9.66 72.62
N MET A 605 27.00 8.53 72.38
CA MET A 605 26.61 7.23 72.90
C MET A 605 27.23 7.03 74.27
N VAL A 606 26.44 6.56 75.23
CA VAL A 606 26.91 6.28 76.60
C VAL A 606 26.55 4.86 76.99
N GLY A 607 27.45 4.20 77.70
CA GLY A 607 27.22 2.83 78.13
C GLY A 607 28.30 2.31 79.05
N TRP A 608 28.37 0.98 79.17
CA TRP A 608 29.36 0.30 79.99
C TRP A 608 30.02 -0.83 79.21
N VAL A 609 31.23 -1.20 79.64
CA VAL A 609 32.00 -2.30 79.10
C VAL A 609 32.71 -3.03 80.24
N TYR A 610 32.68 -4.35 80.22
CA TYR A 610 33.32 -5.19 81.22
C TYR A 610 34.70 -5.65 80.73
N VAL A 611 35.73 -5.41 81.55
CA VAL A 611 37.10 -5.86 81.28
C VAL A 611 37.38 -7.11 82.11
N ASN A 612 37.84 -8.18 81.46
CA ASN A 612 38.16 -9.47 82.10
C ASN A 612 39.38 -10.10 81.43
N TYR A 613 40.34 -10.67 82.15
CA TYR A 613 41.54 -11.27 81.53
C TYR A 613 42.12 -12.39 82.38
#